data_AF-A0A1H8VDB4-F1
#
_entry.id   AF-A0A1H8VDB4-F1
#
_cell.length_a   1.000
_cell.length_b   1.000
_cell.length_c   1.000
_cell.angle_alpha   90.00
_cell.angle_beta   90.00
_cell.angle_gamma   90.00
#
_symmetry.space_group_name_H-M   'P 1'
#
loop_
_entity.id
_entity.type
_entity.pdbx_description
1 polymer ?
#
loop_
_entity_poly.entity_id
_entity_poly.type
_entity_poly.pdbx_seq_one_letter_code
_entity_poly.pdbx_strand_id
1 'polypeptide(L)' 'MSEFETYSCGSCTETFSAHPSSNAAANTYCSPACEIEGKDL' A
#
# COMPACT_ATOMS: atom_id res chain seq x y z
N MET A 1 -11.48 -17.35 4.17
CA MET A 1 -10.24 -16.80 3.60
C MET A 1 -10.16 -15.36 4.05
N SER A 2 -9.02 -14.89 4.54
CA SER A 2 -8.90 -13.47 4.91
C SER A 2 -9.09 -12.64 3.64
N GLU A 3 -9.97 -11.64 3.67
CA GLU A 3 -10.20 -10.76 2.52
C GLU A 3 -9.01 -9.79 2.30
N PHE A 4 -8.06 -9.77 3.25
CA PHE A 4 -6.88 -8.94 3.22
C PHE A 4 -5.66 -9.76 2.81
N GLU A 5 -4.92 -9.23 1.85
CA GLU A 5 -3.63 -9.74 1.40
C GLU A 5 -2.50 -8.83 1.89
N THR A 6 -1.30 -9.39 2.00
CA THR A 6 -0.12 -8.64 2.44
C THR A 6 0.62 -8.08 1.23
N TYR A 7 0.86 -6.77 1.23
CA TYR A 7 1.57 -6.03 0.20
C TYR A 7 2.80 -5.35 0.80
N SER A 8 3.82 -5.11 -0.02
CA SER A 8 5.00 -4.33 0.37
C SER A 8 4.83 -2.89 -0.09
N CYS A 9 5.07 -1.94 0.82
CA CYS A 9 5.01 -0.52 0.52
C CYS A 9 6.19 -0.10 -0.36
N GLY A 10 5.90 0.53 -1.51
CA GLY A 10 6.94 1.01 -2.44
C GLY A 10 7.80 2.15 -1.90
N SER A 11 7.36 2.85 -0.84
CA SER A 11 8.06 4.01 -0.26
C SER A 11 8.91 3.63 0.96
N CYS A 12 8.30 3.03 1.99
CA CYS A 12 8.98 2.72 3.25
C CYS A 12 9.47 1.26 3.33
N THR A 13 9.18 0.43 2.32
CA THR A 13 9.53 -1.00 2.29
C THR A 13 8.85 -1.86 3.37
N GLU A 14 7.93 -1.30 4.15
CA GLU A 14 7.17 -2.04 5.16
C GLU A 14 6.06 -2.89 4.53
N THR A 15 5.74 -4.01 5.15
CA THR A 15 4.62 -4.85 4.75
C THR A 15 3.33 -4.42 5.44
N PHE A 16 2.24 -4.28 4.68
CA PHE A 16 0.92 -3.92 5.19
C PHE A 16 -0.16 -4.86 4.65
N SER A 17 -1.26 -4.99 5.39
CA SER A 17 -2.41 -5.78 4.95
C SER A 17 -3.46 -4.87 4.31
N ALA A 18 -3.88 -5.17 3.09
CA ALA A 18 -4.91 -4.42 2.39
C ALA A 18 -5.85 -5.36 1.64
N HIS A 19 -7.09 -4.90 1.46
CA HIS A 19 -8.04 -5.63 0.62
C HIS A 19 -7.62 -5.46 -0.85
N PRO A 20 -7.67 -6.52 -1.70
CA PRO A 20 -7.21 -6.44 -3.09
C PRO A 20 -7.95 -5.41 -3.94
N SER A 21 -9.18 -5.02 -3.55
CA SER A 21 -9.92 -3.93 -4.20
C SER A 21 -9.64 -2.53 -3.64
N SER A 22 -8.78 -2.38 -2.62
CA SER A 22 -8.44 -1.08 -2.04
C SER A 22 -7.37 -0.36 -2.85
N ASN A 23 -7.41 0.96 -2.84
CA ASN A 23 -6.38 1.80 -3.48
C ASN A 23 -4.96 1.50 -2.96
N ALA A 24 -4.84 1.13 -1.67
CA ALA A 24 -3.56 0.75 -1.09
C ALA A 24 -2.96 -0.50 -1.75
N ALA A 25 -3.79 -1.48 -2.13
CA ALA A 25 -3.34 -2.66 -2.88
C ALA A 25 -2.98 -2.31 -4.33
N ALA A 26 -3.77 -1.43 -4.98
CA ALA A 26 -3.51 -1.00 -6.36
C ALA A 26 -2.25 -0.14 -6.50
N ASN A 27 -2.03 0.79 -5.57
CA ASN A 27 -0.90 1.72 -5.57
C ASN A 27 0.31 1.19 -4.79
N THR A 28 0.18 0.08 -4.05
CA THR A 28 1.24 -0.51 -3.21
C THR A 28 1.83 0.47 -2.20
N TYR A 29 1.02 1.35 -1.62
CA TYR A 29 1.43 2.29 -0.57
C TYR A 29 0.62 2.05 0.70
N CYS A 30 1.30 1.95 1.84
CA CYS A 30 0.67 1.68 3.13
C CYS A 30 -0.07 2.90 3.70
N SER A 31 0.25 4.11 3.24
CA SER A 31 -0.35 5.35 3.71
C SER A 31 -0.38 6.42 2.61
N PRO A 32 -1.27 7.43 2.71
CA PRO A 32 -1.26 8.57 1.80
C PRO A 32 0.07 9.34 1.83
N ALA A 33 0.77 9.37 2.97
CA ALA A 33 2.08 10.00 3.07
C ALA A 33 3.11 9.28 2.19
N CYS A 34 3.16 7.94 2.26
CA CYS A 34 4.02 7.14 1.39
C CYS A 34 3.63 7.26 -0.09
N GLU A 35 2.35 7.45 -0.39
CA GLU A 35 1.91 7.68 -1.77
C GLU A 35 2.40 9.04 -2.29
N ILE A 36 2.31 10.11 -1.49
CA ILE A 36 2.83 11.44 -1.84
C ILE A 36 4.34 11.38 -2.03
N GLU A 37 5.06 10.76 -1.08
CA GLU A 37 6.51 10.67 -1.08
C GLU A 37 7.03 9.79 -2.24
N GLY A 38 6.37 8.66 -2.51
CA GLY A 38 6.72 7.77 -3.62
C GLY A 38 6.29 8.26 -5.01
N LYS A 39 5.37 9.22 -5.08
CA LYS A 39 4.92 9.84 -6.35
C LYS A 39 5.46 11.26 -6.55
N ASP A 40 6.27 11.79 -5.63
CA ASP A 40 6.77 13.18 -5.64
C ASP A 40 5.65 14.22 -5.91
N LEU A 41 4.49 14.03 -5.24
CA LEU A 41 3.29 14.88 -5.39
C LEU A 41 3.28 16.13 -4.52
#